data_AF-A0A535V9K6-F1
#
_entry.id   AF-A0A535V9K6-F1
#
_cell.length_a   1.000
_cell.length_b   1.000
_cell.length_c   1.000
_cell.angle_alpha   90.00
_cell.angle_beta   90.00
_cell.angle_gamma   90.00
#
_symmetry.space_group_name_H-M   'P 1'
#
loop_
_entity.id
_entity.type
_entity.pdbx_description
1 polymer ?
#
loop_
_entity_poly.entity_id
_entity_poly.type
_entity_poly.pdbx_seq_one_letter_code
_entity_poly.pdbx_strand_id
1 'polypeptide(L)'
;MPLEALRYDITPLGLHYLLIHFDIPAVDPTTWELSIGGHVERPLKLSLDQIKARPATTLAVTLECAGNGRARMSPRPLSQPWLNEAVGTAEWTGTRLGPLLAEAHPHDRAVEVVFTGIDRGVQGGIEQQYERSLALSDA
;
A
#
# COMPACT_ATOMS: atom_id res chain seq x y z
N MET A 1 6.81 -9.55 -14.53
CA MET A 1 8.05 -8.86 -14.93
C MET A 1 9.01 -9.86 -15.57
N PRO A 2 9.74 -9.52 -16.66
CA PRO A 2 10.82 -10.38 -17.17
C PRO A 2 11.92 -10.56 -16.12
N LEU A 3 12.44 -11.77 -15.92
CA LEU A 3 13.42 -12.04 -14.85
C LEU A 3 14.73 -11.28 -15.04
N GLU A 4 15.07 -10.91 -16.28
CA GLU A 4 16.23 -10.09 -16.61
C GLU A 4 16.17 -8.71 -15.97
N ALA A 5 14.98 -8.21 -15.62
CA ALA A 5 14.82 -6.94 -14.92
C ALA A 5 15.31 -7.00 -13.46
N LEU A 6 15.45 -8.19 -12.86
CA LEU A 6 16.01 -8.36 -11.51
C LEU A 6 17.51 -8.04 -11.44
N ARG A 7 18.18 -7.84 -12.58
CA ARG A 7 19.58 -7.39 -12.61
C ARG A 7 19.78 -5.93 -12.20
N TYR A 8 18.69 -5.15 -12.17
CA TYR A 8 18.72 -3.74 -11.80
C TYR A 8 18.41 -3.58 -10.32
N ASP A 9 19.24 -2.81 -9.60
CA ASP A 9 18.99 -2.48 -8.20
C ASP A 9 17.63 -1.79 -8.01
N ILE A 10 17.28 -0.92 -8.95
CA ILE A 10 15.96 -0.30 -9.08
C ILE A 10 15.28 -0.86 -10.33
N THR A 11 14.16 -1.54 -10.13
CA THR A 11 13.34 -2.08 -11.21
C THR A 11 12.79 -0.92 -12.06
N PRO A 12 12.99 -0.92 -13.40
CA PRO A 12 12.39 0.10 -14.26
C PRO A 12 10.87 0.18 -14.05
N LEU A 13 10.32 1.40 -13.94
CA LEU A 13 8.93 1.62 -13.52
C LEU A 13 7.91 0.81 -14.32
N GLY A 14 8.05 0.78 -15.66
CA GLY A 14 7.16 0.02 -16.54
C GLY A 14 7.30 -1.51 -16.45
N LEU A 15 8.27 -2.00 -15.69
CA LEU A 15 8.53 -3.43 -15.47
C LEU A 15 8.21 -3.89 -14.05
N HIS A 16 7.95 -2.98 -13.10
CA HIS A 16 7.56 -3.35 -11.74
C HIS A 16 6.27 -4.19 -11.77
N TYR A 17 6.22 -5.27 -10.98
CA TYR A 17 5.04 -6.12 -10.96
C TYR A 17 3.81 -5.37 -10.44
N LEU A 18 2.63 -5.79 -10.91
CA LEU A 18 1.33 -5.28 -10.47
C LEU A 18 0.54 -6.41 -9.85
N LEU A 19 -0.05 -6.14 -8.68
CA LEU A 19 -1.03 -7.01 -8.03
C LEU A 19 -2.23 -6.17 -7.65
N ILE A 20 -3.34 -6.37 -8.35
CA ILE A 20 -4.55 -5.58 -8.25
C ILE A 20 -5.68 -6.52 -7.85
N HIS A 21 -6.38 -6.23 -6.75
CA HIS A 21 -7.45 -7.08 -6.22
C HIS A 21 -8.82 -6.72 -6.81
N PHE A 22 -9.06 -5.42 -7.01
CA PHE A 22 -10.31 -4.87 -7.53
C PHE A 22 -10.03 -3.83 -8.64
N ASP A 23 -11.07 -3.24 -9.22
CA ASP A 23 -10.89 -2.26 -10.29
C ASP A 23 -10.03 -1.06 -9.85
N ILE A 24 -9.16 -0.60 -10.74
CA ILE A 24 -8.31 0.57 -10.50
C ILE A 24 -9.20 1.83 -10.46
N PRO A 25 -9.26 2.56 -9.35
CA PRO A 25 -10.10 3.75 -9.23
C PRO A 25 -9.56 4.89 -10.09
N ALA A 26 -10.45 5.60 -10.79
CA ALA A 26 -10.14 6.88 -11.41
C ALA A 26 -10.19 7.98 -10.33
N VAL A 27 -9.07 8.65 -10.09
CA VAL A 27 -8.94 9.67 -9.03
C VAL A 27 -8.61 11.02 -9.65
N ASP A 28 -9.39 12.04 -9.29
CA ASP A 28 -9.04 13.43 -9.55
C ASP A 28 -8.16 13.96 -8.40
N PRO A 29 -6.87 14.28 -8.64
CA PRO A 29 -5.95 14.71 -7.59
C PRO A 29 -6.33 16.04 -6.95
N THR A 30 -7.15 16.86 -7.61
CA THR A 30 -7.56 18.19 -7.09
C THR A 30 -8.67 18.10 -6.05
N THR A 31 -9.44 17.01 -6.07
CA THR A 31 -10.55 16.76 -5.15
C THR A 31 -10.27 15.61 -4.19
N TRP A 32 -9.18 14.88 -4.38
CA TRP A 32 -8.77 13.79 -3.51
C TRP A 32 -8.35 14.28 -2.10
N GLU A 33 -8.71 13.48 -1.09
CA GLU A 33 -8.42 13.75 0.32
C GLU A 33 -8.01 12.45 1.03
N LEU A 34 -6.98 12.54 1.88
CA LEU A 34 -6.66 11.54 2.89
C LEU A 34 -7.37 11.88 4.20
N SER A 35 -8.20 10.96 4.70
CA SER A 35 -8.81 11.06 6.03
C SER A 35 -8.04 10.20 7.04
N ILE A 36 -7.71 10.79 8.19
CA ILE A 36 -7.17 10.07 9.37
C ILE A 36 -8.21 10.22 10.49
N GLY A 37 -8.74 9.11 10.97
CA GLY A 37 -9.82 9.09 11.96
C GLY A 37 -9.74 7.85 12.85
N GLY A 38 -10.88 7.42 13.38
CA GLY A 38 -10.96 6.28 14.30
C GLY A 38 -10.65 6.71 15.73
N HIS A 39 -9.79 5.96 16.42
CA HIS A 39 -9.49 6.17 17.84
C HIS A 39 -8.38 7.23 18.06
N VAL A 40 -8.69 8.45 17.62
CA VAL A 40 -7.79 9.61 17.65
C VAL A 40 -8.50 10.83 18.26
N GLU A 41 -7.78 11.70 18.96
CA GLU A 41 -8.35 12.93 19.55
C GLU A 41 -8.66 13.97 18.48
N ARG A 42 -7.85 14.01 17.42
CA ARG A 42 -7.94 15.03 16.37
C ARG A 42 -8.00 14.37 14.99
N PRO A 43 -9.21 14.09 14.46
CA PRO A 43 -9.34 13.64 13.08
C PRO A 43 -8.76 14.65 12.09
N LEU A 44 -8.08 14.16 11.06
CA LEU A 44 -7.45 14.96 10.02
C LEU A 44 -8.06 14.68 8.64
N LYS A 45 -8.08 15.71 7.81
CA LYS A 45 -8.45 15.68 6.40
C LYS A 45 -7.40 16.45 5.63
N LEU A 46 -6.67 15.77 4.75
CA LEU A 46 -5.49 16.32 4.07
C LEU A 46 -5.66 16.19 2.55
N SER A 47 -5.53 17.30 1.83
CA SER A 47 -5.42 17.28 0.37
C SER A 47 -4.06 16.74 -0.09
N LEU A 48 -3.96 16.33 -1.36
CA LEU A 48 -2.69 15.87 -1.93
C LEU A 48 -1.58 16.93 -1.82
N ASP A 49 -1.92 18.21 -2.03
CA ASP A 49 -0.96 19.32 -1.92
C ASP A 49 -0.48 19.52 -0.48
N GLN A 50 -1.36 19.39 0.51
CA GLN A 50 -0.98 19.45 1.93
C GLN A 50 -0.04 18.31 2.32
N ILE A 51 -0.20 17.12 1.73
CA ILE A 51 0.73 16.00 1.93
C ILE A 51 2.08 16.30 1.27
N LYS A 52 2.08 16.79 0.02
CA LYS A 52 3.29 17.14 -0.73
C LYS A 52 4.09 18.29 -0.12
N ALA A 53 3.44 19.21 0.59
CA ALA A 53 4.10 20.32 1.28
C ALA A 53 4.88 19.89 2.54
N ARG A 54 4.71 18.65 3.02
CA ARG A 54 5.40 18.12 4.21
C ARG A 54 6.83 17.64 3.86
N PRO A 55 7.72 17.48 4.86
CA PRO A 55 9.07 16.99 4.62
C PRO A 55 9.08 15.65 3.86
N ALA A 56 9.75 15.63 2.71
CA ALA A 56 9.87 14.44 1.88
C ALA A 56 11.05 13.57 2.33
N THR A 57 10.87 12.25 2.25
CA THR A 57 11.94 11.24 2.34
C THR A 57 11.86 10.36 1.11
N THR A 58 13.03 9.97 0.58
CA THR A 58 13.13 8.99 -0.52
C THR A 58 13.79 7.73 0.00
N LEU A 59 13.19 6.56 -0.27
CA LEU A 59 13.70 5.25 0.13
C LEU A 59 13.61 4.27 -1.03
N ALA A 60 14.68 3.51 -1.27
CA ALA A 60 14.61 2.31 -2.10
C ALA A 60 13.90 1.21 -1.30
N VAL A 61 12.77 0.72 -1.80
CA VAL A 61 11.97 -0.31 -1.12
C VAL A 61 11.68 -1.43 -2.09
N THR A 62 12.02 -2.66 -1.67
CA THR A 62 11.59 -3.88 -2.34
C THR A 62 10.20 -4.26 -1.85
N LEU A 63 9.27 -4.39 -2.79
CA LEU A 63 7.96 -4.99 -2.53
C LEU A 63 7.97 -6.39 -3.13
N GLU A 64 7.53 -7.36 -2.34
CA GLU A 64 7.35 -8.75 -2.77
C GLU A 64 5.93 -9.20 -2.42
N CYS A 65 5.24 -9.79 -3.40
CA CYS A 65 3.97 -10.42 -3.14
C CYS A 65 4.16 -11.64 -2.24
N ALA A 66 3.35 -11.80 -1.20
CA ALA A 66 3.27 -13.03 -0.41
C ALA A 66 2.97 -14.30 -1.25
N GLY A 67 2.54 -14.11 -2.50
CA GLY A 67 2.33 -15.17 -3.47
C GLY A 67 3.50 -15.49 -4.39
N ASN A 68 4.63 -14.79 -4.29
CA ASN A 68 5.80 -15.13 -5.10
C ASN A 68 6.21 -16.58 -4.81
N GLY A 69 6.50 -17.35 -5.84
CA GLY A 69 6.79 -18.80 -5.74
C GLY A 69 5.56 -19.71 -5.69
N ARG A 70 4.34 -19.20 -5.58
CA ARG A 70 3.13 -20.01 -5.36
C ARG A 70 2.89 -21.06 -6.45
N ALA A 71 3.23 -20.79 -7.70
CA ALA A 71 3.07 -21.76 -8.78
C ALA A 71 3.90 -23.04 -8.59
N ARG A 72 4.92 -23.01 -7.71
CA ARG A 72 5.78 -24.15 -7.39
C ARG A 72 5.25 -25.00 -6.23
N MET A 73 4.19 -24.58 -5.54
CA MET A 73 3.62 -25.31 -4.40
C MET A 73 2.85 -26.56 -4.85
N SER A 74 2.84 -27.60 -4.00
CA SER A 74 2.06 -28.83 -4.20
C SER A 74 1.26 -29.19 -2.94
N PRO A 75 -0.09 -29.28 -3.03
CA PRO A 75 -0.91 -29.01 -4.21
C PRO A 75 -0.90 -27.50 -4.57
N ARG A 76 -0.97 -27.18 -5.87
CA ARG A 76 -0.96 -25.78 -6.33
C ARG A 76 -2.28 -25.09 -5.93
N PRO A 77 -2.24 -23.99 -5.17
CA PRO A 77 -3.45 -23.22 -4.85
C PRO A 77 -4.04 -22.56 -6.11
N LEU A 78 -5.37 -22.49 -6.18
CA LEU A 78 -6.09 -21.71 -7.21
C LEU A 78 -6.04 -20.21 -6.86
N SER A 79 -4.96 -19.56 -7.26
CA SER A 79 -4.74 -18.11 -7.10
C SER A 79 -3.76 -17.62 -8.17
N GLN A 80 -3.29 -16.36 -8.05
CA GLN A 80 -2.29 -15.78 -8.96
C GLN A 80 -1.06 -16.70 -9.06
N PRO A 81 -0.73 -17.21 -10.26
CA PRO A 81 0.23 -18.29 -10.45
C PRO A 81 1.66 -17.77 -10.60
N TRP A 82 2.10 -16.93 -9.66
CA TRP A 82 3.44 -16.35 -9.69
C TRP A 82 4.52 -17.43 -9.62
N LEU A 83 5.52 -17.33 -10.49
CA LEU A 83 6.78 -18.07 -10.37
C LEU A 83 7.75 -17.28 -9.49
N ASN A 84 8.60 -16.43 -10.05
CA ASN A 84 9.61 -15.68 -9.31
C ASN A 84 9.53 -14.16 -9.54
N GLU A 85 8.56 -13.71 -10.33
CA GLU A 85 8.47 -12.37 -10.90
C GLU A 85 7.60 -11.40 -10.11
N ALA A 86 7.05 -11.81 -8.95
CA ALA A 86 6.18 -10.99 -8.13
C ALA A 86 6.95 -10.19 -7.07
N VAL A 87 8.08 -9.61 -7.49
CA VAL A 87 8.98 -8.80 -6.67
C VAL A 87 9.55 -7.66 -7.51
N GLY A 88 9.78 -6.51 -6.90
CA GLY A 88 10.41 -5.35 -7.55
C GLY A 88 10.89 -4.34 -6.51
N THR A 89 11.91 -3.56 -6.87
CA THR A 89 12.46 -2.48 -6.03
C THR A 89 12.23 -1.14 -6.72
N ALA A 90 11.68 -0.17 -6.00
CA ALA A 90 11.49 1.19 -6.50
C ALA A 90 11.95 2.23 -5.48
N GLU A 91 12.32 3.42 -5.96
CA GLU A 91 12.55 4.58 -5.11
C GLU A 91 11.21 5.28 -4.83
N TRP A 92 10.78 5.25 -3.57
CA TRP A 92 9.54 5.86 -3.11
C TRP A 92 9.82 7.18 -2.44
N THR A 93 9.18 8.25 -2.93
CA THR A 93 9.28 9.59 -2.34
C THR A 93 7.93 10.01 -1.77
N GLY A 94 7.93 10.43 -0.51
CA GLY A 94 6.72 10.91 0.17
C GLY A 94 7.01 11.45 1.57
N THR A 95 5.95 11.83 2.29
CA THR A 95 6.04 12.17 3.72
C THR A 95 5.96 10.91 4.57
N ARG A 96 6.60 10.92 5.74
CA ARG A 96 6.48 9.80 6.70
C ARG A 96 5.11 9.78 7.36
N LEU A 97 4.65 8.56 7.68
CA LEU A 97 3.35 8.32 8.33
C LEU A 97 3.34 8.77 9.80
N GLY A 98 4.33 8.37 10.60
CA GLY A 98 4.42 8.69 12.04
C GLY A 98 4.11 10.15 12.40
N PRO A 99 4.68 11.17 11.74
CA PRO A 99 4.32 12.58 12.00
C PRO A 99 2.85 12.93 11.72
N LEU A 100 2.21 12.30 10.72
CA LEU A 100 0.78 12.49 10.46
C LEU A 100 -0.08 11.87 11.57
N LEU A 101 0.29 10.67 12.01
CA LEU A 101 -0.41 10.00 13.12
C LEU A 101 -0.24 10.79 14.41
N ALA A 102 0.95 11.28 14.71
CA ALA A 102 1.21 12.12 15.88
C ALA A 102 0.35 13.39 15.89
N GLU A 103 0.16 14.03 14.73
CA GLU A 103 -0.73 15.20 14.59
C GLU A 103 -2.22 14.85 14.83
N ALA A 104 -2.61 13.61 14.57
CA ALA A 104 -3.97 13.12 14.86
C ALA A 104 -4.18 12.80 16.35
N HIS A 105 -3.11 12.65 17.14
CA HIS A 105 -3.14 12.29 18.55
C HIS A 105 -3.92 10.98 18.81
N PRO A 106 -3.35 9.81 18.47
CA PRO A 106 -3.98 8.52 18.75
C PRO A 106 -4.14 8.33 20.26
N HIS A 107 -5.29 7.84 20.68
CA HIS A 107 -5.52 7.56 22.09
C HIS A 107 -4.66 6.36 22.56
N ASP A 108 -4.38 6.30 23.87
CA ASP A 108 -3.55 5.24 24.48
C ASP A 108 -4.01 3.80 24.21
N ARG A 109 -5.30 3.61 23.88
CA ARG A 109 -5.88 2.29 23.58
C ARG A 109 -5.92 1.99 22.08
N ALA A 110 -5.37 2.85 21.23
CA ALA A 110 -5.24 2.57 19.80
C ALA A 110 -4.20 1.46 19.59
N VAL A 111 -4.56 0.45 18.78
CA VAL A 111 -3.74 -0.77 18.61
C VAL A 111 -3.20 -0.93 17.21
N GLU A 112 -3.98 -0.55 16.21
CA GLU A 112 -3.64 -0.73 14.80
C GLU A 112 -4.03 0.50 14.00
N VAL A 113 -3.27 0.75 12.94
CA VAL A 113 -3.62 1.69 11.88
C VAL A 113 -4.13 0.87 10.71
N VAL A 114 -5.40 1.05 10.37
CA VAL A 114 -6.01 0.43 9.19
C VAL A 114 -5.89 1.38 8.01
N PHE A 115 -5.36 0.87 6.90
CA PHE A 115 -5.25 1.56 5.62
C PHE A 115 -6.34 1.04 4.68
N THR A 116 -7.20 1.94 4.25
CA THR A 116 -8.33 1.64 3.37
C THR A 116 -8.12 2.26 2.00
N GLY A 117 -8.15 1.42 0.95
CA GLY A 117 -8.11 1.83 -0.44
C GLY A 117 -9.46 2.36 -0.94
N ILE A 118 -9.43 3.09 -2.05
CA ILE A 118 -10.66 3.51 -2.76
C ILE A 118 -11.26 2.32 -3.54
N ASP A 119 -10.42 1.36 -3.92
CA ASP A 119 -10.82 0.18 -4.66
C ASP A 119 -11.71 -0.74 -3.81
N ARG A 120 -12.75 -1.28 -4.45
CA ARG A 120 -13.77 -2.13 -3.82
C ARG A 120 -14.22 -3.22 -4.77
N GLY A 121 -14.61 -4.36 -4.22
CA GLY A 121 -15.21 -5.44 -5.00
C GLY A 121 -15.70 -6.57 -4.12
N VAL A 122 -16.06 -7.69 -4.76
CA VAL A 122 -16.65 -8.84 -4.08
C VAL A 122 -15.61 -9.94 -3.90
N GLN A 123 -15.36 -10.34 -2.66
CA GLN A 123 -14.52 -11.50 -2.32
C GLN A 123 -15.28 -12.42 -1.36
N GLY A 124 -15.36 -13.71 -1.68
CA GLY A 124 -16.08 -14.67 -0.84
C GLY A 124 -17.58 -14.35 -0.69
N GLY A 125 -18.18 -13.68 -1.67
CA GLY A 125 -19.58 -13.23 -1.61
C GLY A 125 -19.82 -11.96 -0.79
N ILE A 126 -18.77 -11.33 -0.27
CA ILE A 126 -18.84 -10.11 0.53
C ILE A 126 -18.28 -8.95 -0.29
N GLU A 127 -19.05 -7.87 -0.41
CA GLU A 127 -18.55 -6.61 -0.94
C GLU A 127 -17.70 -5.91 0.12
N GLN A 128 -16.48 -5.51 -0.24
CA GLN A 128 -15.55 -4.87 0.67
C GLN A 128 -14.57 -3.95 -0.08
N GLN A 129 -14.03 -2.97 0.64
CA GLN A 129 -12.85 -2.21 0.21
C GLN A 129 -11.58 -3.02 0.46
N TYR A 130 -10.50 -2.71 -0.24
CA TYR A 130 -9.21 -3.32 0.06
C TYR A 130 -8.59 -2.65 1.30
N GLU A 131 -8.44 -3.42 2.38
CA GLU A 131 -7.93 -2.93 3.66
C GLU A 131 -6.77 -3.78 4.19
N ARG A 132 -5.78 -3.15 4.81
CA ARG A 132 -4.69 -3.81 5.56
C ARG A 132 -4.35 -2.99 6.80
N SER A 133 -3.76 -3.62 7.80
CA SER A 133 -3.33 -2.94 9.02
C SER A 133 -1.84 -3.11 9.29
N LEU A 134 -1.31 -2.18 10.08
CA LEU A 134 -0.06 -2.33 10.82
C LEU A 134 -0.37 -2.09 12.31
N ALA A 135 0.41 -2.71 13.19
CA ALA A 135 0.39 -2.34 14.60
C ALA A 135 0.78 -0.86 14.74
N LEU A 136 0.17 -0.13 15.68
CA LEU A 136 0.47 1.29 15.88
C LEU A 136 1.95 1.55 16.18
N SER A 137 2.64 0.58 16.80
CA SER A 137 4.08 0.66 17.07
C SER A 137 4.96 0.59 15.82
N ASP A 138 4.44 0.03 14.72
CA ASP A 138 5.17 -0.17 13.47
C ASP A 138 4.89 0.95 12.44
N ALA A 139 3.91 1.82 12.73
CA ALA A 139 3.39 2.88 11.86
C ALA A 139 4.00 4.27 12.15
#